data_AF-A0A382ZEX2-F1
#
_entry.id   AF-A0A382ZEX2-F1
#
_cell.length_a   1.000
_cell.length_b   1.000
_cell.length_c   1.000
_cell.angle_alpha   90.00
_cell.angle_beta   90.00
_cell.angle_gamma   90.00
#
_symmetry.space_group_name_H-M   'P 1'
#
loop_
_entity.id
_entity.type
_entity.pdbx_description
1 polymer ?
#
loop_
_entity_poly.entity_id
_entity_poly.type
_entity_poly.pdbx_seq_one_letter_code
_entity_poly.pdbx_strand_id
1 'polypeptide(L)' 'MAKKAVIVWGGWEGHEPKQCVDVFAPILEEEGFEVTISDTLETYKDQDLMLAQDLIVPTWTMGTI' A
#
# COMPACT_ATOMS: atom_id res chain seq x y z
N MET A 1 8.35 -11.41 15.06
CA MET A 1 8.47 -11.08 13.63
C MET A 1 7.91 -9.69 13.44
N ALA A 2 8.48 -8.89 12.54
CA ALA A 2 7.90 -7.59 12.19
C ALA A 2 6.50 -7.82 11.57
N LYS A 3 5.56 -6.91 11.83
CA LYS A 3 4.24 -6.97 11.18
C LYS A 3 4.40 -6.57 9.71
N LYS A 4 3.60 -7.11 8.81
CA LYS A 4 3.68 -6.81 7.37
C LYS A 4 2.56 -5.90 6.94
N ALA A 5 2.90 -4.87 6.15
CA ALA A 5 1.94 -3.98 5.55
C ALA A 5 2.17 -3.86 4.05
N VAL A 6 1.07 -3.80 3.29
CA VAL A 6 1.12 -3.41 1.88
C VAL A 6 0.35 -2.10 1.68
N ILE A 7 0.98 -1.13 1.04
CA ILE A 7 0.33 0.09 0.55
C ILE A 7 0.19 -0.04 -0.96
N VAL A 8 -1.05 0.02 -1.47
CA VAL A 8 -1.35 0.00 -2.90
C VAL A 8 -1.89 1.35 -3.31
N TRP A 9 -1.19 2.05 -4.20
CA TRP A 9 -1.53 3.42 -4.58
C TRP A 9 -1.71 3.60 -6.07
N GLY A 10 -2.49 4.62 -6.44
CA GLY A 10 -2.75 4.96 -7.84
C GLY A 10 -4.09 5.67 -8.01
N GLY A 11 -4.63 5.63 -9.22
CA GLY A 11 -5.88 6.30 -9.56
C GLY A 11 -5.67 7.79 -9.86
N TRP A 12 -6.53 8.66 -9.32
CA TRP A 12 -6.54 10.08 -9.68
C TRP A 12 -5.43 10.88 -8.99
N GLU A 13 -4.54 11.47 -9.80
CA GLU A 13 -3.42 12.31 -9.33
C GLU A 13 -3.87 13.54 -8.53
N GLY A 14 -5.09 14.06 -8.76
CA GLY A 14 -5.61 15.21 -8.00
C GLY A 14 -5.86 14.92 -6.51
N HIS A 15 -5.86 13.65 -6.11
CA HIS A 15 -5.86 13.22 -4.71
C HIS A 15 -4.46 12.90 -4.17
N GLU A 16 -3.41 13.18 -4.94
CA GLU A 16 -2.01 13.08 -4.52
C GLU A 16 -1.65 11.72 -3.87
N PRO A 17 -2.01 10.57 -4.48
CA PRO A 17 -1.86 9.27 -3.85
C PRO A 17 -0.40 8.93 -3.53
N LYS A 18 0.55 9.30 -4.41
CA LYS A 18 1.98 9.06 -4.19
C LYS A 18 2.51 9.87 -3.01
N GLN A 19 2.14 11.13 -2.90
CA GLN A 19 2.54 12.01 -1.81
C GLN A 19 2.01 11.49 -0.47
N CYS A 20 0.79 10.95 -0.46
CA CYS A 20 0.24 10.26 0.71
C CYS A 20 1.12 9.06 1.11
N VAL A 21 1.45 8.17 0.16
CA VAL A 21 2.32 7.01 0.44
C VAL A 21 3.70 7.43 0.96
N ASP A 22 4.30 8.47 0.38
CA ASP A 22 5.62 8.97 0.79
C ASP A 22 5.66 9.51 2.22
N VAL A 23 4.52 9.91 2.77
CA VAL A 23 4.38 10.33 4.17
C VAL A 23 4.12 9.14 5.09
N PHE A 24 3.22 8.22 4.70
CA PHE A 24 2.77 7.15 5.60
C PHE A 24 3.67 5.91 5.62
N ALA A 25 4.39 5.59 4.53
CA ALA A 25 5.29 4.44 4.52
C ALA A 25 6.41 4.56 5.58
N PRO A 26 7.13 5.70 5.70
CA PRO A 26 8.14 5.86 6.75
C PRO A 26 7.55 5.75 8.17
N ILE A 27 6.34 6.27 8.40
CA ILE A 27 5.68 6.19 9.70
C ILE A 27 5.41 4.72 10.07
N LEU A 28 4.92 3.91 9.12
CA LEU A 28 4.70 2.48 9.37
C LEU A 28 6.01 1.72 9.62
N GLU A 29 7.06 2.05 8.87
CA GLU A 29 8.39 1.47 9.08
C GLU A 29 8.94 1.81 10.49
N GLU A 30 8.79 3.07 10.94
CA GLU A 30 9.16 3.51 12.29
C GLU A 30 8.36 2.79 13.39
N GLU A 31 7.09 2.48 13.13
CA GLU A 31 6.23 1.67 14.01
C GLU A 31 6.54 0.15 13.95
N GLY A 32 7.57 -0.25 13.19
CA GLY A 32 8.08 -1.62 13.15
C GLY A 32 7.38 -2.54 12.14
N PHE A 33 6.73 -1.98 11.12
CA PHE A 33 6.23 -2.75 9.99
C PHE A 33 7.30 -2.98 8.91
N GLU A 34 7.24 -4.14 8.27
CA GLU A 34 7.84 -4.39 6.95
C GLU A 34 6.84 -3.91 5.90
N VAL A 35 7.16 -2.81 5.21
CA VAL A 35 6.24 -2.15 4.28
C VAL A 35 6.58 -2.50 2.83
N THR A 36 5.58 -2.99 2.09
CA THR A 36 5.63 -3.17 0.63
C THR A 36 4.79 -2.09 -0.03
N ILE A 37 5.35 -1.36 -1.00
CA ILE A 37 4.64 -0.33 -1.76
C ILE A 37 4.40 -0.85 -3.18
N SER A 38 3.16 -0.75 -3.67
CA SER A 38 2.78 -1.10 -5.04
C SER A 38 1.97 0.01 -5.69
N ASP A 39 2.23 0.26 -6.97
CA ASP A 39 1.53 1.23 -7.81
C ASP A 39 0.49 0.57 -8.75
N THR A 40 0.11 -0.68 -8.47
CA THR A 40 -0.80 -1.47 -9.32
C THR A 40 -1.84 -2.27 -8.53
N LEU A 41 -3.07 -2.32 -9.05
CA LEU A 41 -4.14 -3.17 -8.50
C LEU A 41 -3.88 -4.67 -8.70
N GLU A 42 -2.94 -5.06 -9.56
CA GLU A 42 -2.54 -6.46 -9.76
C GLU A 42 -2.00 -7.09 -8.47
N THR A 43 -1.49 -6.29 -7.54
CA THR A 43 -1.03 -6.74 -6.21
C THR A 43 -2.10 -7.51 -5.44
N TYR A 44 -3.37 -7.17 -5.61
CA TYR A 44 -4.46 -7.88 -4.93
C TYR A 44 -4.72 -9.28 -5.48
N LYS A 45 -4.16 -9.64 -6.64
CA LYS A 45 -4.28 -10.98 -7.22
C LYS A 45 -3.22 -11.95 -6.69
N ASP A 46 -2.17 -11.46 -6.03
CA ASP A 46 -1.16 -12.30 -5.38
C ASP A 46 -1.69 -12.82 -4.04
N GLN A 47 -2.22 -14.03 -4.05
CA GLN A 47 -2.83 -14.67 -2.88
C GLN A 47 -1.83 -14.86 -1.73
N ASP A 48 -0.60 -15.27 -2.03
CA ASP A 48 0.40 -15.55 -1.00
C ASP A 48 0.86 -14.25 -0.35
N LEU A 49 1.03 -13.18 -1.14
CA LEU A 49 1.30 -11.85 -0.61
C LEU A 49 0.16 -11.38 0.29
N MET A 50 -1.10 -11.46 -0.15
CA MET A 50 -2.25 -10.97 0.61
C MET A 50 -2.46 -11.73 1.92
N LEU A 51 -2.25 -13.05 1.93
CA LEU A 51 -2.36 -13.86 3.14
C LEU A 51 -1.24 -13.59 4.15
N ALA A 52 -0.12 -13.00 3.71
CA ALA A 52 1.00 -12.68 4.58
C ALA A 52 0.89 -11.30 5.26
N GLN A 53 -0.08 -10.45 4.88
CA GLN A 53 -0.18 -9.08 5.41
C GLN A 53 -0.97 -9.01 6.72
N ASP A 54 -0.46 -8.22 7.67
CA ASP A 54 -1.20 -7.82 8.88
C ASP A 54 -2.04 -6.55 8.65
N LEU A 55 -1.67 -5.74 7.65
CA LEU A 55 -2.32 -4.50 7.28
C LEU A 55 -2.32 -4.28 5.76
N ILE A 56 -3.46 -3.87 5.20
CA ILE A 56 -3.60 -3.49 3.80
C ILE A 56 -4.08 -2.03 3.75
N VAL A 57 -3.32 -1.16 3.08
CA VAL A 57 -3.61 0.28 2.97
C VAL A 57 -3.91 0.62 1.50
N PRO A 58 -5.19 0.62 1.09
CA PRO A 58 -5.58 1.08 -0.23
C PRO A 58 -5.54 2.62 -0.31
N THR A 59 -4.69 3.16 -1.18
CA THR A 59 -4.58 4.59 -1.48
C THR A 59 -4.93 4.83 -2.95
N TRP A 60 -6.18 4.53 -3.31
CA TRP A 60 -6.64 4.55 -4.70
C TRP A 60 -8.00 5.22 -4.82
N THR A 61 -8.15 6.13 -5.79
CA THR A 61 -9.44 6.77 -6.09
C THR A 61 -9.64 6.96 -7.60
N MET A 62 -10.88 6.95 -8.08
CA MET A 62 -11.25 7.33 -9.46
C MET A 62 -10.33 6.72 -10.56
N GLY A 63 -10.11 5.39 -10.52
CA GLY A 63 -9.35 4.65 -11.52
C GLY A 63 -10.19 3.61 -12.26
N THR A 64 -9.59 2.96 -13.26
CA THR A 64 -10.16 1.80 -13.95
C THR A 64 -9.63 0.51 -13.34
N ILE A 65 -10.51 -0.48 -13.18
CA ILE A 65 -10.21 -1.82 -12.62
C ILE A 65 -10.30 -2.85 -13.75
#